data_AF-A0A929M399-F1
#
_entry.id   AF-A0A929M399-F1
#
_cell.length_a   1.000
_cell.length_b   1.000
_cell.length_c   1.000
_cell.angle_alpha   90.00
_cell.angle_beta   90.00
_cell.angle_gamma   90.00
#
_symmetry.space_group_name_H-M   'P 1'
#
loop_
_entity.id
_entity.type
_entity.pdbx_description
1 polymer ?
#
loop_
_entity_poly.entity_id
_entity_poly.type
_entity_poly.pdbx_seq_one_letter_code
_entity_poly.pdbx_strand_id
1 'polypeptide(L)'
;IIKKIDNGKNIVMVSNYDEGYNGFIGNKENIFIHYKKDLAEKKDIDLFVNGDGLASYGKIAEDILKQSITEQISQKDLLSLYTSTFKVTTKAFEDGKEIPGIGNKTIISSVGALIFFFIVTFSSSSMLTSLTQEKENRTIEVVLSSVSIKDFIVGKVLGLLSVTLFQFFLISILPIIGLIAFRDMIPQDIYVTLSTISVIDWIMMLFYIICGILISSCIMVAIGGITSNSKEAANYSSPIILLSLIPIYLAGIITSNPKGGVSLFFSYFPNTSSIVLLFRSGADSLFPIEKIIAPVVSIFYVIIIIFVAKKIFEMGVFESNKKFSFKNIFKKN
;
A
#
# COMPACT_ATOMS: atom_id res chain seq x y z
N ILE A 1 14.96 -28.39 -18.66
CA ILE A 1 15.88 -27.39 -19.31
C ILE A 1 16.39 -26.47 -18.20
N ILE A 2 17.70 -26.25 -18.10
CA ILE A 2 18.27 -25.28 -17.15
C ILE A 2 18.49 -23.97 -17.92
N LYS A 3 17.83 -22.89 -17.52
CA LYS A 3 18.05 -21.54 -18.08
C LYS A 3 18.53 -20.61 -16.98
N LYS A 4 19.60 -19.87 -17.27
CA LYS A 4 20.21 -18.89 -16.35
C LYS A 4 19.62 -17.52 -16.65
N ILE A 5 19.15 -16.79 -15.63
CA ILE A 5 18.69 -15.40 -15.81
C ILE A 5 19.80 -14.44 -15.36
N ASP A 6 19.82 -13.26 -15.98
CA ASP A 6 20.50 -12.06 -15.50
C ASP A 6 20.12 -11.77 -14.03
N ASN A 7 21.12 -11.82 -13.14
CA ASN A 7 21.08 -11.82 -11.66
C ASN A 7 21.55 -13.12 -10.99
N GLY A 8 22.09 -14.09 -11.73
CA GLY A 8 22.86 -15.21 -11.14
C GLY A 8 22.04 -16.40 -10.64
N LYS A 9 20.71 -16.35 -10.71
CA LYS A 9 19.81 -17.45 -10.31
C LYS A 9 19.62 -18.47 -11.45
N ASN A 10 19.64 -19.77 -11.13
CA ASN A 10 19.35 -20.81 -12.12
C ASN A 10 17.89 -21.25 -12.04
N ILE A 11 17.25 -21.39 -13.20
CA ILE A 11 15.92 -22.00 -13.30
C ILE A 11 16.08 -23.44 -13.73
N VAL A 12 15.55 -24.36 -12.93
CA VAL A 12 15.51 -25.78 -13.25
C VAL A 12 14.06 -26.17 -13.52
N MET A 13 13.79 -26.58 -14.77
CA MET A 13 12.48 -27.09 -15.17
C MET A 13 12.51 -28.62 -15.13
N VAL A 14 11.70 -29.24 -14.26
CA VAL A 14 11.63 -30.70 -14.09
C VAL A 14 10.17 -31.16 -14.07
N SER A 15 9.90 -32.31 -14.69
CA SER A 15 8.58 -32.95 -14.71
C SER A 15 8.33 -33.88 -13.50
N ASN A 16 9.37 -34.16 -12.71
CA ASN A 16 9.34 -34.99 -11.50
C ASN A 16 9.56 -34.10 -10.27
N TYR A 17 8.57 -34.08 -9.37
CA TYR A 17 8.57 -33.26 -8.17
C TYR A 17 9.74 -33.59 -7.22
N ASP A 18 10.00 -34.88 -6.97
CA ASP A 18 10.98 -35.32 -5.97
C ASP A 18 12.43 -35.01 -6.40
N GLU A 19 12.71 -35.10 -7.69
CA GLU A 19 14.01 -34.73 -8.26
C GLU A 19 14.25 -33.22 -8.21
N GLY A 20 13.21 -32.42 -8.50
CA GLY A 20 13.28 -30.96 -8.44
C GLY A 20 13.39 -30.42 -7.02
N TYR A 21 12.64 -31.00 -6.08
CA TYR A 21 12.61 -30.59 -4.67
C TYR A 21 13.93 -30.88 -3.94
N ASN A 22 14.52 -32.07 -4.14
CA ASN A 22 15.80 -32.42 -3.53
C ASN A 22 16.97 -31.57 -4.07
N GLY A 23 16.93 -31.17 -5.35
CA GLY A 23 17.90 -30.23 -5.94
C GLY A 23 17.72 -28.77 -5.49
N PHE A 24 16.50 -28.40 -5.07
CA PHE A 24 16.14 -27.07 -4.57
C PHE A 24 16.56 -26.84 -3.11
N ILE A 25 16.43 -27.85 -2.23
CA ILE A 25 16.84 -27.74 -0.82
C ILE A 25 18.37 -27.66 -0.67
N GLY A 26 19.13 -28.32 -1.56
CA GLY A 26 20.59 -28.41 -1.47
C GLY A 26 21.38 -27.19 -1.95
N ASN A 27 20.77 -26.26 -2.69
CA ASN A 27 21.47 -25.13 -3.32
C ASN A 27 20.73 -23.80 -3.08
N LYS A 28 21.48 -22.80 -2.58
CA LYS A 28 20.92 -21.55 -2.04
C LYS A 28 20.21 -20.60 -3.03
N GLU A 29 20.18 -20.84 -4.34
CA GLU A 29 19.61 -19.84 -5.29
C GLU A 29 19.03 -20.42 -6.60
N ASN A 30 17.97 -21.24 -6.53
CA ASN A 30 17.32 -21.75 -7.74
C ASN A 30 15.79 -21.55 -7.70
N ILE A 31 15.20 -21.19 -8.83
CA ILE A 31 13.74 -21.21 -9.06
C ILE A 31 13.43 -22.58 -9.68
N PHE A 32 12.49 -23.31 -9.10
CA PHE A 32 12.06 -24.62 -9.60
C PHE A 32 10.67 -24.49 -10.21
N ILE A 33 10.51 -24.94 -11.46
CA ILE A 33 9.22 -24.96 -12.15
C ILE A 33 8.83 -26.42 -12.35
N HIS A 34 7.75 -26.83 -11.70
CA HIS A 34 7.14 -28.13 -11.86
C HIS A 34 5.94 -28.03 -12.81
N TYR A 35 5.96 -28.85 -13.86
CA TYR A 35 4.84 -29.00 -14.78
C TYR A 35 4.43 -30.47 -14.84
N LYS A 36 3.12 -30.74 -14.75
CA LYS A 36 2.59 -32.10 -14.93
C LYS A 36 2.74 -32.51 -16.39
N LYS A 37 3.00 -33.80 -16.65
CA LYS A 37 3.15 -34.36 -18.01
C LYS A 37 1.94 -34.06 -18.93
N ASP A 38 0.74 -33.88 -18.37
CA ASP A 38 -0.48 -33.47 -19.10
C ASP A 38 -0.71 -31.94 -19.08
N LEU A 39 0.21 -31.20 -19.70
CA LEU A 39 0.08 -29.76 -19.94
C LEU A 39 -1.14 -29.40 -20.81
N ALA A 40 -1.62 -30.34 -21.64
CA ALA A 40 -2.77 -30.14 -22.52
C ALA A 40 -4.12 -30.16 -21.78
N GLU A 41 -4.25 -30.93 -20.69
CA GLU A 41 -5.53 -31.08 -19.97
C GLU A 41 -5.63 -30.20 -18.72
N LYS A 42 -4.58 -30.11 -17.89
CA LYS A 42 -4.70 -29.50 -16.55
C LYS A 42 -4.12 -28.10 -16.40
N LYS A 43 -3.29 -27.61 -17.34
CA LYS A 43 -2.74 -26.23 -17.40
C LYS A 43 -2.26 -25.61 -16.06
N ASP A 44 -1.92 -26.45 -15.10
CA ASP A 44 -1.46 -26.07 -13.76
C ASP A 44 0.05 -26.16 -13.72
N ILE A 45 0.69 -25.08 -13.30
CA ILE A 45 2.13 -24.98 -13.11
C ILE A 45 2.40 -24.59 -11.67
N ASP A 46 3.24 -25.37 -11.00
CA ASP A 46 3.71 -25.03 -9.67
C ASP A 46 5.09 -24.36 -9.77
N LEU A 47 5.18 -23.11 -9.33
CA LEU A 47 6.41 -22.34 -9.27
C LEU A 47 6.93 -22.33 -7.83
N PHE A 48 8.14 -22.82 -7.63
CA PHE A 48 8.83 -22.83 -6.35
C PHE A 48 9.92 -21.77 -6.36
N VAL A 49 9.80 -20.78 -5.48
CA VAL A 49 10.76 -19.67 -5.37
C VAL A 49 11.37 -19.65 -3.99
N ASN A 50 12.70 -19.59 -3.94
CA ASN A 50 13.44 -19.28 -2.72
C ASN A 50 13.75 -17.76 -2.70
N GLY A 51 13.19 -17.02 -1.73
CA GLY A 51 13.46 -15.61 -1.48
C GLY A 51 12.33 -14.59 -1.74
N ASP A 52 12.58 -13.35 -1.30
CA ASP A 52 11.66 -12.21 -1.33
C ASP A 52 11.46 -11.69 -2.78
N GLY A 53 10.33 -12.03 -3.42
CA GLY A 53 9.95 -11.45 -4.72
C GLY A 53 8.92 -12.18 -5.57
N LEU A 54 7.96 -12.91 -4.96
CA LEU A 54 7.02 -13.82 -5.65
C LEU A 54 6.29 -13.22 -6.86
N ALA A 55 5.89 -11.95 -6.80
CA ALA A 55 5.03 -11.34 -7.83
C ALA A 55 5.72 -11.19 -9.19
N SER A 56 7.05 -11.04 -9.23
CA SER A 56 7.82 -10.94 -10.48
C SER A 56 8.08 -12.31 -11.10
N TYR A 57 8.26 -13.35 -10.27
CA TYR A 57 8.63 -14.67 -10.76
C TYR A 57 7.48 -15.44 -11.41
N GLY A 58 6.22 -15.15 -11.08
CA GLY A 58 5.06 -15.76 -11.76
C GLY A 58 5.02 -15.43 -13.25
N LYS A 59 5.19 -14.15 -13.62
CA LYS A 59 5.27 -13.71 -15.02
C LYS A 59 6.54 -14.23 -15.70
N ILE A 60 7.69 -14.17 -15.03
CA ILE A 60 8.96 -14.70 -15.57
C ILE A 60 8.83 -16.20 -15.85
N ALA A 61 8.18 -16.97 -14.97
CA ALA A 61 7.94 -18.38 -15.16
C ALA A 61 7.00 -18.64 -16.33
N GLU A 62 5.92 -17.86 -16.46
CA GLU A 62 5.01 -17.94 -17.59
C GLU A 62 5.72 -17.62 -18.92
N ASP A 63 6.55 -16.57 -18.95
CA ASP A 63 7.32 -16.16 -20.13
C ASP A 63 8.38 -17.20 -20.51
N ILE A 64 9.07 -17.78 -19.52
CA ILE A 64 10.07 -18.84 -19.74
C ILE A 64 9.40 -20.14 -20.17
N LEU A 65 8.21 -20.45 -19.66
CA LEU A 65 7.41 -21.58 -20.13
C LEU A 65 6.95 -21.36 -21.57
N LYS A 66 6.39 -20.18 -21.89
CA LYS A 66 6.06 -19.82 -23.27
C LYS A 66 7.27 -19.93 -24.18
N GLN A 67 8.44 -19.43 -23.76
CA GLN A 67 9.68 -19.54 -24.53
C GLN A 67 10.18 -20.99 -24.67
N SER A 68 10.09 -21.81 -23.62
CA SER A 68 10.53 -23.22 -23.66
C SER A 68 9.59 -24.08 -24.52
N ILE A 69 8.30 -23.77 -24.52
CA ILE A 69 7.29 -24.32 -25.44
C ILE A 69 7.59 -23.86 -26.88
N THR A 70 8.00 -22.60 -27.07
CA THR A 70 8.40 -22.04 -28.38
C THR A 70 9.59 -22.79 -28.98
N GLU A 71 10.63 -23.04 -28.17
CA GLU A 71 11.89 -23.67 -28.62
C GLU A 71 11.73 -25.15 -28.98
N GLN A 72 10.69 -25.82 -28.49
CA GLN A 72 10.48 -27.26 -28.69
C GLN A 72 9.46 -27.61 -29.79
N ILE A 73 8.74 -26.65 -30.38
CA ILE A 73 7.54 -26.99 -31.17
C ILE A 73 7.57 -26.41 -32.59
N SER A 74 7.63 -27.35 -33.54
CA SER A 74 7.62 -27.13 -34.99
C SER A 74 6.26 -27.43 -35.64
N GLN A 75 5.13 -27.26 -34.94
CA GLN A 75 3.82 -27.60 -35.50
C GLN A 75 2.67 -26.65 -35.08
N LYS A 76 1.78 -26.46 -36.05
CA LYS A 76 0.73 -25.45 -36.21
C LYS A 76 -0.44 -25.54 -35.19
N ASP A 77 -0.43 -26.51 -34.28
CA ASP A 77 -1.55 -26.82 -33.38
C ASP A 77 -1.51 -26.10 -32.01
N LEU A 78 -0.51 -25.25 -31.76
CA LEU A 78 -0.29 -24.66 -30.42
C LEU A 78 -0.63 -23.17 -30.25
N LEU A 79 -1.37 -22.56 -31.19
CA LEU A 79 -1.96 -21.24 -30.94
C LEU A 79 -2.82 -21.23 -29.66
N SER A 80 -3.45 -22.36 -29.32
CA SER A 80 -4.29 -22.52 -28.12
C SER A 80 -3.50 -22.49 -26.81
N LEU A 81 -2.21 -22.89 -26.81
CA LEU A 81 -1.32 -22.81 -25.64
C LEU A 81 -0.67 -21.42 -25.50
N TYR A 82 -0.41 -20.72 -26.61
CA TYR A 82 0.06 -19.33 -26.56
C TYR A 82 -1.01 -18.35 -26.08
N THR A 83 -2.27 -18.62 -26.42
CA THR A 83 -3.40 -17.73 -26.10
C THR A 83 -4.02 -18.06 -24.74
N SER A 84 -3.69 -19.21 -24.13
CA SER A 84 -4.26 -19.59 -22.83
C SER A 84 -3.40 -19.14 -21.66
N THR A 85 -4.02 -18.45 -20.71
CA THR A 85 -3.45 -18.13 -19.40
C THR A 85 -3.21 -19.43 -18.62
N PHE A 86 -1.96 -19.68 -18.25
CA PHE A 86 -1.61 -20.77 -17.34
C PHE A 86 -1.95 -20.39 -15.90
N LYS A 87 -2.49 -21.33 -15.12
CA LYS A 87 -2.68 -21.11 -13.69
C LYS A 87 -1.36 -21.41 -12.98
N VAL A 88 -0.59 -20.35 -12.70
CA VAL A 88 0.70 -20.46 -12.02
C VAL A 88 0.47 -20.35 -10.51
N THR A 89 0.62 -21.47 -9.80
CA THR A 89 0.58 -21.49 -8.34
C THR A 89 1.99 -21.27 -7.83
N THR A 90 2.26 -20.10 -7.23
CA THR A 90 3.58 -19.80 -6.67
C THR A 90 3.65 -20.18 -5.20
N LYS A 91 4.57 -21.08 -4.87
CA LYS A 91 4.89 -21.49 -3.50
C LYS A 91 6.25 -20.92 -3.12
N ALA A 92 6.28 -20.14 -2.06
CA ALA A 92 7.53 -19.59 -1.53
C ALA A 92 8.04 -20.42 -0.36
N PHE A 93 9.36 -20.55 -0.30
CA PHE A 93 10.07 -21.25 0.75
C PHE A 93 11.06 -20.31 1.41
N GLU A 94 11.13 -20.35 2.74
CA GLU A 94 12.17 -19.68 3.55
C GLU A 94 12.75 -20.75 4.49
N ASP A 95 14.08 -20.87 4.52
CA ASP A 95 14.81 -21.88 5.31
C ASP A 95 14.27 -23.32 5.19
N GLY A 96 13.88 -23.71 3.96
CA GLY A 96 13.41 -25.06 3.65
C GLY A 96 11.96 -25.37 4.08
N LYS A 97 11.22 -24.39 4.62
CA LYS A 97 9.79 -24.52 4.93
C LYS A 97 8.93 -23.76 3.93
N GLU A 98 7.86 -24.39 3.44
CA GLU A 98 6.85 -23.73 2.62
C GLU A 98 6.17 -22.67 3.48
N ILE A 99 6.17 -21.41 3.02
CA ILE A 99 5.36 -20.36 3.63
C ILE A 99 4.05 -20.29 2.85
N PRO A 100 2.96 -20.90 3.37
CA PRO A 100 1.67 -20.78 2.72
C PRO A 100 1.23 -19.31 2.66
N GLY A 101 0.85 -18.85 1.47
CA GLY A 101 0.06 -17.62 1.32
C GLY A 101 0.82 -16.29 1.25
N ILE A 102 2.14 -16.23 1.07
CA ILE A 102 2.85 -14.93 0.88
C ILE A 102 2.24 -14.11 -0.28
N GLY A 103 1.91 -14.76 -1.39
CA GLY A 103 1.23 -14.11 -2.51
C GLY A 103 -0.13 -13.51 -2.11
N ASN A 104 -0.90 -14.25 -1.31
CA ASN A 104 -2.22 -13.81 -0.84
C ASN A 104 -2.11 -12.71 0.22
N LYS A 105 -1.16 -12.80 1.17
CA LYS A 105 -0.87 -11.74 2.16
C LYS A 105 -0.58 -10.42 1.46
N THR A 106 0.22 -10.48 0.41
CA THR A 106 0.60 -9.30 -0.36
C THR A 106 -0.58 -8.73 -1.16
N ILE A 107 -1.43 -9.58 -1.74
CA ILE A 107 -2.67 -9.15 -2.41
C ILE A 107 -3.63 -8.48 -1.42
N ILE A 108 -3.89 -9.12 -0.26
CA ILE A 108 -4.77 -8.59 0.79
C ILE A 108 -4.27 -7.24 1.29
N SER A 109 -2.97 -7.15 1.57
CA SER A 109 -2.33 -5.91 2.00
C SER A 109 -2.42 -4.81 0.94
N SER A 110 -2.28 -5.17 -0.34
CA SER A 110 -2.40 -4.22 -1.45
C SER A 110 -3.82 -3.69 -1.62
N VAL A 111 -4.83 -4.55 -1.51
CA VAL A 111 -6.24 -4.12 -1.50
C VAL A 111 -6.53 -3.24 -0.30
N GLY A 112 -6.04 -3.61 0.89
CA GLY A 112 -6.19 -2.80 2.10
C GLY A 112 -5.55 -1.41 1.96
N ALA A 113 -4.35 -1.33 1.39
CA ALA A 113 -3.66 -0.06 1.14
C ALA A 113 -4.38 0.80 0.09
N LEU A 114 -4.97 0.21 -0.94
CA LEU A 114 -5.82 0.91 -1.91
C LEU A 114 -7.09 1.49 -1.26
N ILE A 115 -7.80 0.69 -0.45
CA ILE A 115 -8.96 1.15 0.31
C ILE A 115 -8.55 2.32 1.21
N PHE A 116 -7.43 2.18 1.91
CA PHE A 116 -6.90 3.22 2.76
C PHE A 116 -6.54 4.51 1.99
N PHE A 117 -5.93 4.40 0.82
CA PHE A 117 -5.63 5.55 -0.05
C PHE A 117 -6.91 6.35 -0.38
N PHE A 118 -8.01 5.66 -0.72
CA PHE A 118 -9.28 6.33 -0.97
C PHE A 118 -9.84 7.01 0.27
N ILE A 119 -9.77 6.36 1.44
CA ILE A 119 -10.23 6.94 2.71
C ILE A 119 -9.47 8.22 3.04
N VAL A 120 -8.13 8.18 2.96
CA VAL A 120 -7.28 9.34 3.24
C VAL A 120 -7.55 10.47 2.26
N THR A 121 -7.61 10.16 0.97
CA THR A 121 -7.81 11.18 -0.08
C THR A 121 -9.18 11.82 0.05
N PHE A 122 -10.22 11.03 0.31
CA PHE A 122 -11.58 11.54 0.49
C PHE A 122 -11.69 12.39 1.75
N SER A 123 -11.22 11.89 2.90
CA SER A 123 -11.22 12.63 4.17
C SER A 123 -10.44 13.94 4.09
N SER A 124 -9.27 13.92 3.45
CA SER A 124 -8.44 15.11 3.23
C SER A 124 -9.14 16.13 2.34
N SER A 125 -9.76 15.69 1.25
CA SER A 125 -10.54 16.56 0.37
C SER A 125 -11.74 17.17 1.09
N SER A 126 -12.45 16.39 1.92
CA SER A 126 -13.56 16.89 2.74
C SER A 126 -13.11 17.93 3.75
N MET A 127 -11.96 17.74 4.40
CA MET A 127 -11.37 18.72 5.31
C MET A 127 -11.14 20.07 4.63
N LEU A 128 -10.51 20.01 3.45
CA LEU A 128 -10.17 21.20 2.69
C LEU A 128 -11.43 21.95 2.27
N THR A 129 -12.40 21.26 1.66
CA THR A 129 -13.66 21.86 1.22
C THR A 129 -14.44 22.47 2.39
N SER A 130 -14.49 21.78 3.54
CA SER A 130 -15.17 22.32 4.73
C SER A 130 -14.52 23.62 5.20
N LEU A 131 -13.19 23.69 5.24
CA LEU A 131 -12.48 24.91 5.64
C LEU A 131 -12.66 26.04 4.63
N THR A 132 -12.59 25.75 3.33
CA THR A 132 -12.73 26.79 2.30
C THR A 132 -14.15 27.35 2.29
N GLN A 133 -15.17 26.50 2.43
CA GLN A 133 -16.57 26.93 2.52
C GLN A 133 -16.83 27.78 3.76
N GLU A 134 -16.33 27.36 4.93
CA GLU A 134 -16.47 28.16 6.15
C GLU A 134 -15.77 29.51 6.04
N LYS A 135 -14.68 29.59 5.27
CA LYS A 135 -13.98 30.84 5.00
C LYS A 135 -14.74 31.73 4.01
N GLU A 136 -15.20 31.16 2.90
CA GLU A 136 -16.00 31.87 1.87
C GLU A 136 -17.28 32.46 2.48
N ASN A 137 -17.92 31.73 3.40
CA ASN A 137 -19.13 32.17 4.10
C ASN A 137 -18.86 33.04 5.34
N ARG A 138 -17.61 33.45 5.59
CA ARG A 138 -17.17 34.19 6.79
C ARG A 138 -17.54 33.52 8.12
N THR A 139 -17.85 32.22 8.10
CA THR A 139 -18.18 31.44 9.30
C THR A 139 -16.95 31.28 10.20
N ILE A 140 -15.75 31.16 9.63
CA ILE A 140 -14.49 31.08 10.41
C ILE A 140 -14.31 32.31 11.31
N GLU A 141 -14.59 33.53 10.83
CA GLU A 141 -14.44 34.77 11.62
C GLU A 141 -15.39 34.80 12.81
N VAL A 142 -16.65 34.39 12.60
CA VAL A 142 -17.67 34.33 13.66
C VAL A 142 -17.31 33.28 14.70
N VAL A 143 -16.90 32.07 14.28
CA VAL A 143 -16.55 30.99 15.20
C VAL A 143 -15.30 31.33 16.02
N LEU A 144 -14.27 31.90 15.38
CA LEU A 144 -13.02 32.29 16.04
C LEU A 144 -13.17 33.51 16.95
N SER A 145 -14.27 34.27 16.86
CA SER A 145 -14.61 35.31 17.85
C SER A 145 -15.07 34.73 19.19
N SER A 146 -15.49 33.46 19.20
CA SER A 146 -16.06 32.78 20.38
C SER A 146 -15.19 31.64 20.91
N VAL A 147 -14.28 31.09 20.09
CA VAL A 147 -13.43 29.93 20.44
C VAL A 147 -12.00 30.18 19.96
N SER A 148 -11.01 29.68 20.72
CA SER A 148 -9.61 29.80 20.34
C SER A 148 -9.29 29.00 19.07
N ILE A 149 -8.32 29.46 18.26
CA ILE A 149 -7.89 28.76 17.04
C ILE A 149 -7.40 27.34 17.33
N LYS A 150 -6.71 27.15 18.47
CA LYS A 150 -6.22 25.84 18.88
C LYS A 150 -7.39 24.87 19.06
N ASP A 151 -8.42 25.28 19.78
CA ASP A 151 -9.56 24.42 20.09
C ASP A 151 -10.41 24.16 18.84
N PHE A 152 -10.55 25.16 17.96
CA PHE A 152 -11.19 25.01 16.67
C PHE A 152 -10.51 23.95 15.80
N ILE A 153 -9.19 24.02 15.61
CA ILE A 153 -8.45 23.05 14.78
C ILE A 153 -8.49 21.66 15.39
N VAL A 154 -8.22 21.53 16.70
CA VAL A 154 -8.20 20.23 17.37
C VAL A 154 -9.58 19.58 17.32
N GLY A 155 -10.64 20.33 17.62
CA GLY A 155 -12.02 19.85 17.53
C GLY A 155 -12.38 19.41 16.11
N LYS A 156 -11.98 20.19 15.09
CA LYS A 156 -12.26 19.87 13.70
C LYS A 156 -11.52 18.63 13.20
N VAL A 157 -10.23 18.49 13.54
CA VAL A 157 -9.42 17.30 13.20
C VAL A 157 -9.96 16.05 13.88
N LEU A 158 -10.33 16.13 15.17
CA LEU A 158 -10.92 15.00 15.90
C LEU A 158 -12.30 14.62 15.37
N GLY A 159 -13.14 15.61 15.03
CA GLY A 159 -14.43 15.39 14.40
C GLY A 159 -14.29 14.66 13.07
N LEU A 160 -13.37 15.12 12.21
CA LEU A 160 -13.09 14.47 10.94
C LEU A 160 -12.53 13.06 11.12
N LEU A 161 -11.64 12.84 12.10
CA LEU A 161 -11.14 11.51 12.44
C LEU A 161 -12.29 10.58 12.83
N SER A 162 -13.26 11.07 13.60
CA SER A 162 -14.44 10.31 13.99
C SER A 162 -15.31 9.92 12.79
N VAL A 163 -15.56 10.87 11.89
CA VAL A 163 -16.26 10.62 10.61
C VAL A 163 -15.50 9.61 9.75
N THR A 164 -14.17 9.71 9.70
CA THR A 164 -13.33 8.83 8.88
C THR A 164 -13.25 7.41 9.45
N LEU A 165 -13.21 7.25 10.77
CA LEU A 165 -13.31 5.95 11.42
C LEU A 165 -14.67 5.30 11.16
N PHE A 166 -15.75 6.09 11.18
CA PHE A 166 -17.07 5.60 10.81
C PHE A 166 -17.15 5.19 9.33
N GLN A 167 -16.53 5.97 8.44
CA GLN A 167 -16.39 5.62 7.03
C GLN A 167 -15.58 4.32 6.84
N PHE A 168 -14.49 4.14 7.59
CA PHE A 168 -13.70 2.92 7.58
C PHE A 168 -14.53 1.71 8.05
N PHE A 169 -15.34 1.88 9.09
CA PHE A 169 -16.25 0.84 9.56
C PHE A 169 -17.25 0.44 8.45
N LEU A 170 -17.89 1.42 7.80
CA LEU A 170 -18.85 1.16 6.72
C LEU A 170 -18.21 0.48 5.50
N ILE A 171 -17.07 0.97 5.03
CA ILE A 171 -16.42 0.40 3.85
C ILE A 171 -15.87 -1.01 4.13
N SER A 172 -15.52 -1.31 5.39
CA SER A 172 -15.05 -2.64 5.81
C SER A 172 -16.16 -3.69 5.78
N ILE A 173 -17.44 -3.29 5.81
CA ILE A 173 -18.58 -4.23 5.68
C ILE A 173 -18.59 -4.87 4.29
N LEU A 174 -18.28 -4.11 3.24
CA LEU A 174 -18.35 -4.58 1.86
C LEU A 174 -17.41 -5.77 1.56
N PRO A 175 -16.11 -5.76 1.91
CA PRO A 175 -15.25 -6.92 1.73
C PRO A 175 -15.68 -8.11 2.60
N ILE A 176 -16.24 -7.88 3.80
CA ILE A 176 -16.77 -8.96 4.64
C ILE A 176 -17.96 -9.64 3.96
N ILE A 177 -18.91 -8.87 3.43
CA ILE A 177 -20.04 -9.40 2.65
C ILE A 177 -19.52 -10.12 1.41
N GLY A 178 -18.54 -9.55 0.72
CA GLY A 178 -17.92 -10.17 -0.46
C GLY A 178 -17.32 -11.55 -0.17
N LEU A 179 -16.61 -11.69 0.96
CA LEU A 179 -16.06 -12.97 1.43
C LEU A 179 -17.15 -14.01 1.72
N ILE A 180 -18.31 -13.58 2.20
CA ILE A 180 -19.42 -14.50 2.51
C ILE A 180 -20.21 -14.85 1.24
N ALA A 181 -20.56 -13.85 0.43
CA ALA A 181 -21.42 -14.00 -0.73
C ALA A 181 -20.75 -14.71 -1.91
N PHE A 182 -19.44 -14.53 -2.09
CA PHE A 182 -18.66 -15.15 -3.17
C PHE A 182 -17.75 -16.27 -2.65
N ARG A 183 -18.18 -16.97 -1.59
CA ARG A 183 -17.33 -17.92 -0.86
C ARG A 183 -16.67 -18.95 -1.77
N ASP A 184 -17.44 -19.52 -2.69
CA ASP A 184 -17.01 -20.61 -3.58
C ASP A 184 -16.12 -20.11 -4.73
N MET A 185 -16.13 -18.82 -5.03
CA MET A 185 -15.32 -18.21 -6.10
C MET A 185 -13.97 -17.70 -5.58
N ILE A 186 -13.83 -17.53 -4.27
CA ILE A 186 -12.62 -17.04 -3.61
C ILE A 186 -11.75 -18.24 -3.18
N PRO A 187 -10.47 -18.29 -3.58
CA PRO A 187 -9.56 -19.35 -3.16
C PRO A 187 -9.51 -19.54 -1.64
N GLN A 188 -9.58 -20.78 -1.15
CA GLN A 188 -9.59 -21.07 0.28
C GLN A 188 -8.37 -20.49 1.02
N ASP A 189 -7.24 -20.38 0.34
CA ASP A 189 -5.99 -19.83 0.88
C ASP A 189 -6.13 -18.37 1.35
N ILE A 190 -7.07 -17.59 0.82
CA ILE A 190 -7.33 -16.21 1.26
C ILE A 190 -7.93 -16.21 2.67
N TYR A 191 -8.86 -17.13 2.97
CA TYR A 191 -9.48 -17.24 4.29
C TYR A 191 -8.47 -17.68 5.35
N VAL A 192 -7.62 -18.66 5.02
CA VAL A 192 -6.51 -19.10 5.89
C VAL A 192 -5.52 -17.94 6.10
N THR A 193 -5.25 -17.17 5.06
CA THR A 193 -4.35 -16.02 5.19
C THR A 193 -4.91 -14.97 6.15
N LEU A 194 -6.19 -14.60 6.03
CA LEU A 194 -6.82 -13.63 6.94
C LEU A 194 -6.80 -14.10 8.39
N SER A 195 -6.98 -15.40 8.66
CA SER A 195 -6.96 -15.94 10.02
C SER A 195 -5.55 -16.07 10.61
N THR A 196 -4.51 -16.10 9.77
CA THR A 196 -3.10 -16.12 10.23
C THR A 196 -2.53 -14.75 10.59
N ILE A 197 -3.21 -13.65 10.24
CA ILE A 197 -2.75 -12.29 10.61
C ILE A 197 -2.92 -12.12 12.12
N SER A 198 -1.85 -11.77 12.80
CA SER A 198 -1.87 -11.60 14.24
C SER A 198 -2.71 -10.39 14.68
N VAL A 199 -3.26 -10.43 15.89
CA VAL A 199 -4.02 -9.30 16.45
C VAL A 199 -3.16 -8.03 16.56
N ILE A 200 -1.86 -8.18 16.83
CA ILE A 200 -0.94 -7.04 16.91
C ILE A 200 -0.76 -6.38 15.55
N ASP A 201 -0.67 -7.15 14.45
CA ASP A 201 -0.55 -6.59 13.11
C ASP A 201 -1.81 -5.82 12.71
N TRP A 202 -3.00 -6.30 13.08
CA TRP A 202 -4.27 -5.57 12.87
C TRP A 202 -4.30 -4.23 13.62
N ILE A 203 -3.86 -4.23 14.88
CA ILE A 203 -3.77 -3.00 15.69
C ILE A 203 -2.79 -2.01 15.05
N MET A 204 -1.65 -2.50 14.58
CA MET A 204 -0.63 -1.70 13.91
C MET A 204 -1.14 -1.11 12.59
N MET A 205 -1.87 -1.87 11.79
CA MET A 205 -2.52 -1.38 10.58
C MET A 205 -3.51 -0.25 10.91
N LEU A 206 -4.40 -0.46 11.89
CA LEU A 206 -5.35 0.56 12.31
C LEU A 206 -4.65 1.83 12.84
N PHE A 207 -3.54 1.65 13.57
CA PHE A 207 -2.70 2.74 14.03
C PHE A 207 -2.10 3.56 12.86
N TYR A 208 -1.55 2.91 11.83
CA TYR A 208 -1.03 3.62 10.65
C TYR A 208 -2.14 4.32 9.86
N ILE A 209 -3.33 3.72 9.81
CA ILE A 209 -4.52 4.34 9.21
C ILE A 209 -4.81 5.68 9.90
N ILE A 210 -4.92 5.66 11.23
CA ILE A 210 -5.19 6.85 12.03
C ILE A 210 -4.10 7.92 11.84
N CYS A 211 -2.82 7.51 11.90
CA CYS A 211 -1.71 8.45 11.71
C CYS A 211 -1.74 9.10 10.33
N GLY A 212 -2.03 8.33 9.27
CA GLY A 212 -2.10 8.88 7.91
C GLY A 212 -3.25 9.86 7.73
N ILE A 213 -4.42 9.55 8.30
CA ILE A 213 -5.55 10.49 8.32
C ILE A 213 -5.14 11.78 9.02
N LEU A 214 -4.57 11.71 10.22
CA LEU A 214 -4.14 12.89 10.98
C LEU A 214 -3.13 13.74 10.21
N ILE A 215 -2.11 13.11 9.62
CA ILE A 215 -1.09 13.78 8.82
C ILE A 215 -1.73 14.52 7.64
N SER A 216 -2.51 13.82 6.82
CA SER A 216 -3.10 14.41 5.62
C SER A 216 -4.15 15.47 5.95
N SER A 217 -4.99 15.25 6.98
CA SER A 217 -5.96 16.26 7.44
C SER A 217 -5.27 17.54 7.93
N CYS A 218 -4.18 17.44 8.69
CA CYS A 218 -3.45 18.61 9.16
C CYS A 218 -2.75 19.36 8.02
N ILE A 219 -2.23 18.66 7.01
CA ILE A 219 -1.72 19.32 5.79
C ILE A 219 -2.85 20.11 5.10
N MET A 220 -4.06 19.55 5.03
CA MET A 220 -5.22 20.25 4.45
C MET A 220 -5.70 21.42 5.31
N VAL A 221 -5.59 21.33 6.64
CA VAL A 221 -5.80 22.48 7.53
C VAL A 221 -4.85 23.62 7.19
N ALA A 222 -3.56 23.32 7.05
CA ALA A 222 -2.55 24.31 6.71
C ALA A 222 -2.89 25.02 5.37
N ILE A 223 -3.26 24.24 4.35
CA ILE A 223 -3.65 24.76 3.03
C ILE A 223 -4.92 25.61 3.13
N GLY A 224 -5.97 25.08 3.77
CA GLY A 224 -7.25 25.79 3.95
C GLY A 224 -7.10 27.12 4.69
N GLY A 225 -6.15 27.20 5.64
CA GLY A 225 -5.84 28.43 6.37
C GLY A 225 -5.29 29.54 5.47
N ILE A 226 -4.38 29.21 4.54
CA ILE A 226 -3.71 30.20 3.67
C ILE A 226 -4.49 30.53 2.41
N THR A 227 -5.40 29.66 1.96
CA THR A 227 -6.19 29.88 0.74
C THR A 227 -7.41 30.76 1.02
N SER A 228 -7.82 31.54 0.02
CA SER A 228 -8.98 32.45 0.14
C SER A 228 -10.27 31.88 -0.44
N ASN A 229 -10.15 30.96 -1.40
CA ASN A 229 -11.26 30.37 -2.13
C ASN A 229 -10.98 28.91 -2.49
N SER A 230 -12.05 28.18 -2.82
CA SER A 230 -12.01 26.74 -3.10
C SER A 230 -11.17 26.40 -4.34
N LYS A 231 -11.08 27.29 -5.33
CA LYS A 231 -10.27 27.07 -6.55
C LYS A 231 -8.77 27.14 -6.26
N GLU A 232 -8.37 28.14 -5.48
CA GLU A 232 -7.00 28.30 -5.01
C GLU A 232 -6.61 27.11 -4.13
N ALA A 233 -7.47 26.73 -3.19
CA ALA A 233 -7.27 25.56 -2.34
C ALA A 233 -7.08 24.26 -3.12
N ALA A 234 -7.89 24.03 -4.15
CA ALA A 234 -7.73 22.88 -5.05
C ALA A 234 -6.35 22.88 -5.73
N ASN A 235 -5.87 24.04 -6.18
CA ASN A 235 -4.54 24.15 -6.79
C ASN A 235 -3.41 23.83 -5.80
N TYR A 236 -3.48 24.32 -4.57
CA TYR A 236 -2.47 24.04 -3.53
C TYR A 236 -2.52 22.61 -3.00
N SER A 237 -3.69 21.97 -2.98
CA SER A 237 -3.86 20.60 -2.50
C SER A 237 -3.56 19.53 -3.54
N SER A 238 -3.68 19.87 -4.83
CA SER A 238 -3.42 18.92 -5.93
C SER A 238 -2.04 18.23 -5.86
N PRO A 239 -0.91 18.90 -5.55
CA PRO A 239 0.38 18.23 -5.45
C PRO A 239 0.47 17.30 -4.24
N ILE A 240 -0.24 17.60 -3.15
CA ILE A 240 -0.29 16.75 -1.96
C ILE A 240 -1.08 15.48 -2.24
N ILE A 241 -2.20 15.58 -2.94
CA ILE A 241 -2.98 14.41 -3.37
C ILE A 241 -2.15 13.55 -4.34
N LEU A 242 -1.42 14.18 -5.27
CA LEU A 242 -0.51 13.48 -6.19
C LEU A 242 0.64 12.80 -5.44
N LEU A 243 1.16 13.42 -4.39
CA LEU A 243 2.15 12.83 -3.50
C LEU A 243 1.59 11.58 -2.78
N SER A 244 0.32 11.60 -2.37
CA SER A 244 -0.37 10.42 -1.81
C SER A 244 -0.57 9.28 -2.81
N LEU A 245 -0.52 9.55 -4.13
CA LEU A 245 -0.61 8.52 -5.16
C LEU A 245 0.69 7.74 -5.37
N ILE A 246 1.84 8.30 -4.98
CA ILE A 246 3.16 7.68 -5.23
C ILE A 246 3.23 6.24 -4.71
N PRO A 247 2.80 5.90 -3.48
CA PRO A 247 2.77 4.52 -2.99
C PRO A 247 1.96 3.57 -3.87
N ILE A 248 0.88 4.05 -4.49
CA ILE A 248 0.04 3.22 -5.37
C ILE A 248 0.75 2.94 -6.70
N TYR A 249 1.41 3.95 -7.28
CA TYR A 249 2.24 3.74 -8.47
C TYR A 249 3.43 2.82 -8.21
N LEU A 250 4.02 2.92 -7.02
CA LEU A 250 5.12 2.09 -6.59
C LEU A 250 4.67 0.75 -5.99
N ALA A 251 3.37 0.45 -5.95
CA ALA A 251 2.84 -0.73 -5.29
C ALA A 251 3.52 -2.01 -5.79
N GLY A 252 3.71 -2.16 -7.11
CA GLY A 252 4.41 -3.31 -7.68
C GLY A 252 5.85 -3.46 -7.18
N ILE A 253 6.58 -2.36 -7.01
CA ILE A 253 7.96 -2.36 -6.50
C ILE A 253 7.96 -2.65 -5.00
N ILE A 254 7.06 -2.03 -4.23
CA ILE A 254 6.93 -2.23 -2.79
C ILE A 254 6.54 -3.68 -2.47
N THR A 255 5.61 -4.25 -3.24
CA THR A 255 5.18 -5.65 -3.14
C THR A 255 6.30 -6.62 -3.51
N SER A 256 7.05 -6.33 -4.57
CA SER A 256 8.09 -7.26 -5.07
C SER A 256 9.39 -7.17 -4.26
N ASN A 257 9.71 -6.00 -3.72
CA ASN A 257 10.88 -5.79 -2.86
C ASN A 257 10.53 -4.90 -1.66
N PRO A 258 9.79 -5.45 -0.66
CA PRO A 258 9.31 -4.67 0.47
C PRO A 258 10.42 -4.14 1.38
N LYS A 259 11.59 -4.79 1.39
CA LYS A 259 12.79 -4.39 2.15
C LYS A 259 13.73 -3.50 1.32
N GLY A 260 13.39 -3.20 0.07
CA GLY A 260 14.21 -2.40 -0.82
C GLY A 260 14.30 -0.92 -0.42
N GLY A 261 15.35 -0.23 -0.89
CA GLY A 261 15.60 1.17 -0.53
C GLY A 261 14.44 2.13 -0.85
N VAL A 262 13.73 1.90 -1.96
CA VAL A 262 12.53 2.69 -2.33
C VAL A 262 11.40 2.51 -1.31
N SER A 263 11.13 1.26 -0.92
CA SER A 263 10.13 0.92 0.07
C SER A 263 10.47 1.53 1.43
N LEU A 264 11.74 1.46 1.84
CA LEU A 264 12.25 2.08 3.07
C LEU A 264 12.08 3.60 3.07
N PHE A 265 12.49 4.29 2.00
CA PHE A 265 12.38 5.74 1.92
C PHE A 265 10.93 6.22 2.06
N PHE A 266 10.01 5.66 1.28
CA PHE A 266 8.61 6.08 1.33
C PHE A 266 7.85 5.61 2.57
N SER A 267 8.38 4.62 3.31
CA SER A 267 7.87 4.21 4.63
C SER A 267 8.12 5.26 5.71
N TYR A 268 9.12 6.13 5.54
CA TYR A 268 9.45 7.19 6.49
C TYR A 268 9.13 8.59 5.96
N PHE A 269 8.70 8.73 4.71
CA PHE A 269 8.29 10.02 4.20
C PHE A 269 6.86 10.38 4.68
N PRO A 270 6.60 11.55 5.29
CA PRO A 270 5.42 11.77 6.15
C PRO A 270 4.06 11.48 5.51
N ASN A 271 3.84 11.94 4.28
CA ASN A 271 2.53 11.80 3.62
C ASN A 271 2.35 10.42 2.96
N THR A 272 3.44 9.70 2.70
CA THR A 272 3.40 8.37 2.07
C THR A 272 3.57 7.23 3.06
N SER A 273 4.15 7.51 4.24
CA SER A 273 4.55 6.53 5.24
C SER A 273 3.40 5.61 5.61
N SER A 274 2.23 6.17 5.92
CA SER A 274 1.08 5.39 6.37
C SER A 274 0.58 4.40 5.32
N ILE A 275 0.61 4.78 4.03
CA ILE A 275 0.18 3.89 2.94
C ILE A 275 1.23 2.78 2.73
N VAL A 276 2.52 3.13 2.68
CA VAL A 276 3.59 2.15 2.45
C VAL A 276 3.77 1.20 3.64
N LEU A 277 3.65 1.70 4.88
CA LEU A 277 3.71 0.87 6.07
C LEU A 277 2.53 -0.11 6.13
N LEU A 278 1.36 0.24 5.59
CA LEU A 278 0.25 -0.72 5.44
C LEU A 278 0.56 -1.83 4.44
N PHE A 279 1.14 -1.49 3.27
CA PHE A 279 1.62 -2.48 2.29
C PHE A 279 2.64 -3.43 2.92
N ARG A 280 3.62 -2.89 3.65
CA ARG A 280 4.70 -3.69 4.23
C ARG A 280 4.22 -4.51 5.42
N SER A 281 3.34 -3.96 6.26
CA SER A 281 2.84 -4.60 7.47
C SER A 281 1.90 -5.77 7.14
N GLY A 282 1.02 -5.63 6.15
CA GLY A 282 0.15 -6.73 5.75
C GLY A 282 0.89 -7.87 5.06
N ALA A 283 2.06 -7.60 4.46
CA ALA A 283 2.94 -8.61 3.88
C ALA A 283 3.93 -9.23 4.89
N ASP A 284 3.84 -8.88 6.19
CA ASP A 284 4.78 -9.28 7.26
C ASP A 284 6.25 -9.06 6.90
N SER A 285 6.52 -7.94 6.23
CA SER A 285 7.83 -7.64 5.65
C SER A 285 8.65 -6.62 6.44
N LEU A 286 8.13 -6.14 7.56
CA LEU A 286 8.85 -5.24 8.46
C LEU A 286 9.89 -6.02 9.26
N PHE A 287 11.10 -5.47 9.35
CA PHE A 287 12.09 -5.99 10.28
C PHE A 287 11.60 -5.85 11.74
N PRO A 288 12.03 -6.72 12.66
CA PRO A 288 11.62 -6.64 14.07
C PRO A 288 11.86 -5.25 14.69
N ILE A 289 12.95 -4.58 14.32
CA ILE A 289 13.26 -3.21 14.76
C ILE A 289 12.30 -2.17 14.17
N GLU A 290 11.88 -2.34 12.91
CA GLU A 290 10.96 -1.42 12.23
C GLU A 290 9.56 -1.47 12.82
N LYS A 291 9.13 -2.63 13.33
CA LYS A 291 7.85 -2.77 14.05
C LYS A 291 7.75 -1.82 15.25
N ILE A 292 8.87 -1.35 15.80
CA ILE A 292 8.94 -0.37 16.89
C ILE A 292 9.24 1.05 16.36
N ILE A 293 10.21 1.18 15.45
CA ILE A 293 10.66 2.48 14.95
C ILE A 293 9.57 3.16 14.10
N ALA A 294 8.88 2.44 13.23
CA ALA A 294 7.92 3.03 12.31
C ALA A 294 6.72 3.69 13.02
N PRO A 295 6.13 3.09 14.08
CA PRO A 295 5.13 3.79 14.89
C PRO A 295 5.65 5.06 15.55
N VAL A 296 6.85 5.00 16.16
CA VAL A 296 7.46 6.16 16.85
C VAL A 296 7.67 7.32 15.87
N VAL A 297 8.18 7.02 14.68
CA VAL A 297 8.38 8.02 13.63
C VAL A 297 7.04 8.58 13.14
N SER A 298 6.01 7.75 13.01
CA SER A 298 4.67 8.19 12.62
C SER A 298 4.06 9.17 13.64
N ILE A 299 4.19 8.87 14.94
CA ILE A 299 3.74 9.78 16.03
C ILE A 299 4.53 11.09 15.97
N PHE A 300 5.84 11.01 15.80
CA PHE A 300 6.69 12.19 15.68
C PHE A 300 6.23 13.10 14.53
N TYR A 301 5.90 12.54 13.36
CA TYR A 301 5.37 13.32 12.24
C TYR A 301 4.00 13.91 12.52
N VAL A 302 3.09 13.15 13.12
CA VAL A 302 1.77 13.67 13.52
C VAL A 302 1.93 14.89 14.42
N ILE A 303 2.78 14.81 15.45
CA ILE A 303 3.03 15.91 16.39
C ILE A 303 3.58 17.13 15.65
N ILE A 304 4.62 16.96 14.84
CA ILE A 304 5.23 18.07 14.08
C ILE A 304 4.21 18.74 13.18
N ILE A 305 3.46 17.93 12.42
CA ILE A 305 2.52 18.44 11.42
C ILE A 305 1.35 19.16 12.08
N ILE A 306 0.87 18.69 13.24
CA ILE A 306 -0.16 19.42 14.02
C ILE A 306 0.35 20.82 14.41
N PHE A 307 1.58 20.92 14.94
CA PHE A 307 2.15 22.22 15.32
C PHE A 307 2.35 23.14 14.11
N VAL A 308 2.86 22.61 13.01
CA VAL A 308 3.08 23.36 11.77
C VAL A 308 1.74 23.80 11.18
N ALA A 309 0.76 22.91 11.09
CA ALA A 309 -0.57 23.21 10.57
C ALA A 309 -1.27 24.29 11.39
N LYS A 310 -1.22 24.19 12.72
CA LYS A 310 -1.74 25.22 13.63
C LYS A 310 -1.11 26.58 13.31
N LYS A 311 0.21 26.65 13.27
CA LYS A 311 0.94 27.91 13.05
C LYS A 311 0.62 28.53 11.69
N ILE A 312 0.58 27.72 10.64
CA ILE A 312 0.23 28.17 9.28
C ILE A 312 -1.21 28.66 9.23
N PHE A 313 -2.13 27.95 9.90
CA PHE A 313 -3.54 28.33 9.96
C PHE A 313 -3.76 29.66 10.69
N GLU A 314 -3.10 29.85 11.85
CA GLU A 314 -3.12 31.12 12.59
C GLU A 314 -2.67 32.28 11.70
N MET A 315 -1.54 32.14 10.99
CA MET A 315 -1.04 33.17 10.08
C MET A 315 -2.02 33.44 8.91
N GLY A 316 -2.54 32.39 8.28
CA GLY A 316 -3.39 32.51 7.10
C GLY A 316 -4.74 33.17 7.37
N VAL A 317 -5.34 32.91 8.53
CA VAL A 317 -6.64 33.51 8.90
C VAL A 317 -6.53 35.02 9.13
N PHE A 318 -5.45 35.51 9.75
CA PHE A 318 -5.29 36.94 10.04
C PHE A 318 -4.71 37.75 8.87
N GLU A 319 -3.96 37.13 7.95
CA GLU A 319 -3.25 37.83 6.86
C GLU A 319 -3.89 37.68 5.47
N SER A 320 -5.15 37.25 5.37
CA SER A 320 -5.85 36.87 4.11
C SER A 320 -5.90 37.95 3.00
N ASN A 321 -5.28 39.13 3.18
CA ASN A 321 -5.17 40.22 2.20
C ASN A 321 -3.76 40.46 1.61
N LYS A 322 -2.70 39.72 1.98
CA LYS A 322 -1.37 39.84 1.36
C LYS A 322 -0.83 38.49 0.87
N LYS A 323 -0.26 38.46 -0.34
CA LYS A 323 0.35 37.25 -0.94
C LYS A 323 1.37 36.61 0.03
N PHE A 324 1.08 35.39 0.44
CA PHE A 324 1.85 34.63 1.43
C PHE A 324 3.31 34.42 0.96
N SER A 325 4.28 34.72 1.83
CA SER A 325 5.71 34.46 1.57
C SER A 325 6.27 33.49 2.61
N PHE A 326 6.76 32.33 2.17
CA PHE A 326 7.35 31.28 3.01
C PHE A 326 8.46 31.78 3.96
N LYS A 327 9.06 32.94 3.72
CA LYS A 327 10.09 33.55 4.58
C LYS A 327 9.58 33.99 5.96
N ASN A 328 8.27 34.19 6.15
CA ASN A 328 7.73 34.66 7.43
C ASN A 328 7.42 33.53 8.44
N ILE A 329 7.44 32.26 8.02
CA ILE A 329 7.12 31.10 8.88
C ILE A 329 8.10 30.95 10.07
N PHE A 330 9.35 31.43 9.91
CA PHE A 330 10.39 31.32 10.94
C PHE A 330 10.70 32.62 11.69
N LYS A 331 10.06 33.75 11.33
CA LYS A 331 10.19 34.97 12.14
C LYS A 331 9.28 34.85 13.35
N LYS A 332 9.91 34.67 14.50
CA LYS A 332 9.31 34.81 15.82
C LYS A 332 8.96 36.30 16.00
N ASN A 333 7.68 36.63 16.12
CA ASN A 333 7.29 37.82 16.88
C ASN A 333 7.47 37.48 18.36
#